data_AF-A0A8T7DV93-F1
#
_entry.id   AF-A0A8T7DV93-F1
#
_cell.length_a   1.000
_cell.length_b   1.000
_cell.length_c   1.000
_cell.angle_alpha   90.00
_cell.angle_beta   90.00
_cell.angle_gamma   90.00
#
_symmetry.space_group_name_H-M   'P 1'
#
loop_
_entity.id
_entity.type
_entity.pdbx_description
1 polymer ?
#
loop_
_entity_poly.entity_id
_entity_poly.type
_entity_poly.pdbx_seq_one_letter_code
_entity_poly.pdbx_strand_id
1 'polypeptide(L)'
;MNMTKHAQTRLQQRAIPPLIIDWLCQYGRRFQGMNGTTVCFFDKDSRRCLASEVGHVVVRRLSDMMDAYLVLSGDCIVTVGHRYKPFNHR
;
A
#
# COMPACT_ATOMS: atom_id res chain seq x y z
N MET A 1 7.10 11.33 -4.47
CA MET A 1 5.86 10.88 -5.12
C MET A 1 4.83 11.98 -5.05
N ASN A 2 4.09 12.26 -6.13
CA ASN A 2 2.95 13.17 -6.09
C ASN A 2 1.66 12.40 -5.78
N MET A 3 0.74 13.03 -5.05
CA MET A 3 -0.55 12.44 -4.69
C MET A 3 -1.67 13.37 -5.12
N THR A 4 -2.70 12.82 -5.76
CA THR A 4 -3.89 13.60 -6.15
C THR A 4 -4.68 14.06 -4.92
N LYS A 5 -5.48 15.13 -5.07
CA LYS A 5 -6.42 15.57 -4.02
C LYS A 5 -7.37 14.43 -3.61
N HIS A 6 -7.83 13.62 -4.57
CA HIS A 6 -8.67 12.45 -4.30
C HIS A 6 -7.96 11.45 -3.37
N ALA A 7 -6.71 11.10 -3.67
CA ALA A 7 -5.92 10.20 -2.84
C ALA A 7 -5.63 10.79 -1.45
N GLN A 8 -5.32 12.08 -1.34
CA GLN A 8 -5.15 12.77 -0.05
C GLN A 8 -6.40 12.67 0.83
N THR A 9 -7.58 12.97 0.26
CA THR A 9 -8.85 12.85 0.99
C THR A 9 -9.09 11.41 1.45
N ARG A 10 -8.83 10.42 0.59
CA ARG A 10 -9.01 9.00 0.94
C ARG A 10 -8.03 8.52 2.01
N LEU A 11 -6.79 9.01 2.00
CA LEU A 11 -5.78 8.72 3.02
C LEU A 11 -6.30 9.12 4.41
N GLN A 12 -6.83 10.34 4.51
CA GLN A 12 -7.41 10.88 5.73
C GLN A 12 -8.65 10.10 6.17
N GLN A 13 -9.61 9.89 5.26
CA GLN A 13 -10.86 9.17 5.56
C GLN A 13 -10.66 7.72 6.00
N ARG A 14 -9.53 7.10 5.62
CA ARG A 14 -9.20 5.71 5.97
C ARG A 14 -8.20 5.59 7.11
N ALA A 15 -7.83 6.71 7.73
CA ALA A 15 -6.85 6.78 8.81
C ALA A 15 -5.56 6.00 8.49
N ILE A 16 -5.10 6.06 7.23
CA ILE A 16 -3.87 5.40 6.80
C ILE A 16 -2.72 6.40 7.01
N PRO A 17 -1.75 6.10 7.90
CA PRO A 17 -0.61 6.99 8.13
C PRO A 17 0.27 7.12 6.87
N PRO A 18 0.90 8.29 6.63
CA PRO A 18 1.86 8.46 5.54
C PRO A 18 2.99 7.42 5.52
N LEU A 19 3.45 6.97 6.70
CA LEU A 19 4.43 5.89 6.85
C LEU A 19 4.04 4.61 6.09
N ILE A 20 2.74 4.29 6.06
CA ILE A 20 2.25 3.09 5.35
C ILE A 20 2.36 3.27 3.84
N ILE A 21 2.23 4.50 3.34
CA ILE A 21 2.46 4.81 1.92
C ILE A 21 3.93 4.63 1.57
N ASP A 22 4.84 5.11 2.41
CA ASP A 22 6.28 4.93 2.20
C ASP A 22 6.65 3.44 2.18
N TRP A 23 6.11 2.66 3.11
CA TRP A 23 6.32 1.21 3.13
C TRP A 23 5.71 0.49 1.94
N LEU A 24 4.53 0.90 1.47
CA LEU A 24 3.96 0.36 0.23
C LEU A 24 4.85 0.68 -0.97
N CYS A 25 5.37 1.90 -1.07
CA CYS A 25 6.25 2.29 -2.17
C CYS A 25 7.56 1.50 -2.19
N GLN A 26 8.14 1.23 -1.02
CA GLN A 26 9.43 0.59 -0.85
C GLN A 26 9.37 -0.94 -0.87
N TYR A 27 8.44 -1.53 -0.13
CA TYR A 27 8.37 -2.98 0.09
C TYR A 27 7.20 -3.64 -0.61
N GLY A 28 6.15 -2.89 -0.93
CA GLY A 28 4.91 -3.42 -1.46
C GLY A 28 5.11 -4.15 -2.79
N ARG A 29 4.34 -5.22 -2.97
CA ARG A 29 4.25 -5.91 -4.25
C ARG A 29 3.45 -5.07 -5.23
N ARG A 30 3.92 -5.01 -6.47
CA ARG A 30 3.30 -4.27 -7.57
C ARG A 30 2.63 -5.24 -8.53
N PHE A 31 1.44 -4.86 -8.99
CA PHE A 31 0.68 -5.55 -10.03
C PHE A 31 0.12 -4.51 -11.02
N GLN A 32 0.27 -4.77 -12.32
CA GLN A 32 -0.26 -3.91 -13.38
C GLN A 32 -1.73 -4.21 -13.63
N GLY A 33 -2.58 -3.20 -13.46
CA GLY A 33 -4.01 -3.26 -13.79
C GLY A 33 -4.26 -3.05 -15.29
N MET A 34 -5.50 -3.33 -15.71
CA MET A 34 -5.91 -3.34 -17.12
C MET A 34 -5.79 -1.99 -17.84
N ASN A 35 -5.68 -0.87 -17.12
CA ASN A 35 -5.70 0.48 -17.69
C ASN A 35 -4.37 1.23 -17.49
N GLY A 36 -3.24 0.52 -17.44
CA GLY A 36 -1.91 1.12 -17.21
C GLY A 36 -1.71 1.65 -15.79
N THR A 37 -2.63 1.34 -14.87
CA THR A 37 -2.47 1.63 -13.45
C THR A 37 -1.64 0.55 -12.78
N THR A 38 -0.94 0.90 -11.71
CA THR A 38 -0.22 -0.07 -10.88
C THR A 38 -0.83 -0.09 -9.49
N VAL A 39 -1.23 -1.26 -9.01
CA VAL A 39 -1.65 -1.44 -7.63
C VAL A 39 -0.45 -1.89 -6.82
N CYS A 40 -0.19 -1.23 -5.70
CA CYS A 40 0.82 -1.62 -4.74
C CYS A 40 0.17 -2.01 -3.41
N PHE A 41 0.55 -3.16 -2.85
CA PHE A 41 -0.06 -3.74 -1.65
C PHE A 41 0.94 -4.65 -0.92
N PHE A 42 0.65 -4.99 0.34
CA PHE A 42 1.49 -5.94 1.07
C PHE A 42 1.01 -7.39 0.88
N ASP A 43 1.80 -8.22 0.22
CA ASP A 43 1.70 -9.68 0.24
C ASP A 43 2.55 -10.32 1.35
N LYS A 44 2.64 -11.64 1.37
CA LYS A 44 3.40 -12.37 2.40
C LYS A 44 4.89 -12.03 2.36
N ASP A 45 5.48 -11.90 1.18
CA ASP A 45 6.91 -11.70 1.01
C ASP A 45 7.31 -10.25 1.33
N SER A 46 6.52 -9.28 0.88
CA SER A 46 6.70 -7.86 1.23
C SER A 46 6.52 -7.61 2.73
N ARG A 47 5.56 -8.25 3.41
CA ARG A 47 5.44 -8.18 4.88
C ARG A 47 6.66 -8.76 5.58
N ARG A 48 7.21 -9.86 5.07
CA ARG A 48 8.42 -10.49 5.64
C ARG A 48 9.63 -9.59 5.47
N CYS A 49 9.82 -9.02 4.28
CA CYS A 49 10.91 -8.08 3.98
C CYS A 49 10.79 -6.81 4.83
N LEU A 50 9.60 -6.23 4.94
CA LEU A 50 9.34 -5.11 5.84
C LEU A 50 9.71 -5.49 7.28
N ALA A 51 9.25 -6.64 7.78
CA ALA A 51 9.51 -7.05 9.15
C ALA A 51 10.99 -7.33 9.47
N SER A 52 11.79 -7.75 8.48
CA SER A 52 13.24 -7.88 8.67
C SER A 52 13.96 -6.54 8.80
N GLU A 53 13.44 -5.48 8.16
CA GLU A 53 14.03 -4.14 8.17
C GLU A 53 13.55 -3.29 9.36
N VAL A 54 12.24 -3.20 9.59
CA VAL A 54 11.65 -2.37 10.67
C VAL A 54 11.30 -3.15 11.94
N GLY A 55 11.47 -4.47 11.94
CA GLY A 55 11.24 -5.34 13.08
C GLY A 55 9.82 -5.93 13.18
N HIS A 56 9.76 -7.21 13.53
CA HIS A 56 8.51 -7.97 13.63
C HIS A 56 7.48 -7.40 14.61
N VAL A 57 7.93 -6.80 15.72
CA VAL A 57 7.02 -6.21 16.73
C VAL A 57 6.27 -5.01 16.17
N VAL A 58 6.95 -4.16 15.37
CA VAL A 58 6.35 -2.98 14.74
C VAL A 58 5.30 -3.41 13.73
N VAL A 59 5.66 -4.33 12.83
CA VAL A 59 4.73 -4.86 11.81
C VAL A 59 3.51 -5.52 12.46
N ARG A 60 3.69 -6.25 13.57
CA ARG A 60 2.58 -6.85 14.31
C ARG A 60 1.64 -5.79 14.91
N ARG A 61 2.18 -4.73 15.50
CA ARG A 61 1.37 -3.63 16.09
C ARG A 61 0.58 -2.86 15.03
N LEU A 62 1.09 -2.80 13.80
CA LEU A 62 0.46 -2.13 12.67
C LEU A 62 -0.24 -3.12 11.72
N SER A 63 -0.61 -4.30 12.21
CA SER A 63 -1.19 -5.36 11.37
C SER A 63 -2.45 -4.91 10.61
N ASP A 64 -3.31 -4.08 11.23
CA ASP A 64 -4.50 -3.50 10.58
C ASP A 64 -4.16 -2.60 9.38
N MET A 65 -2.94 -2.05 9.33
CA MET A 65 -2.47 -1.24 8.20
C MET A 65 -1.84 -2.08 7.10
N MET A 66 -1.58 -3.36 7.33
CA MET A 66 -0.95 -4.24 6.35
C MET A 66 -1.90 -4.68 5.24
N ASP A 67 -3.19 -4.35 5.35
CA ASP A 67 -4.18 -4.49 4.29
C ASP A 67 -4.38 -3.20 3.48
N ALA A 68 -3.58 -2.17 3.76
CA ALA A 68 -3.51 -0.99 2.92
C ALA A 68 -2.99 -1.32 1.52
N TYR A 69 -3.47 -0.55 0.54
CA TYR A 69 -2.99 -0.54 -0.82
C TYR A 69 -3.04 0.88 -1.39
N LEU A 70 -2.25 1.10 -2.43
CA LEU A 70 -2.29 2.31 -3.24
C LEU A 70 -2.41 1.97 -4.71
N VAL A 71 -2.95 2.90 -5.47
CA VAL A 71 -3.07 2.83 -6.93
C VAL A 71 -2.28 3.99 -7.51
N LEU A 72 -1.40 3.66 -8.45
CA LEU A 72 -0.56 4.57 -9.20
C LEU A 72 -1.09 4.69 -10.63
N SER A 73 -0.98 5.90 -11.18
CA SER A 73 -1.00 6.16 -12.62
C SER A 73 0.32 6.85 -12.96
N GLY A 74 1.23 6.14 -13.64
CA GLY A 74 2.64 6.52 -13.69
C GLY A 74 3.23 6.63 -12.28
N ASP A 75 3.84 7.77 -11.96
CA ASP A 75 4.43 8.06 -10.63
C ASP A 75 3.48 8.81 -9.67
N CYS A 76 2.21 8.95 -10.03
CA CYS A 76 1.22 9.68 -9.25
C CYS A 76 0.28 8.73 -8.50
N ILE A 77 0.13 8.94 -7.18
CA ILE A 77 -0.84 8.20 -6.35
C ILE A 77 -2.24 8.77 -6.62
N VAL A 78 -3.08 7.95 -7.27
CA VAL A 78 -4.44 8.32 -7.62
C VAL A 78 -5.47 7.84 -6.60
N THR A 79 -5.17 6.80 -5.81
CA THR A 79 -6.07 6.31 -4.74
C THR A 79 -5.29 5.53 -3.69
N VAL A 80 -5.79 5.54 -2.45
CA VAL A 80 -5.35 4.69 -1.34
C VAL A 80 -6.55 4.07 -0.64
N GLY A 81 -6.37 2.91 -0.02
CA GLY A 81 -7.45 2.26 0.72
C GLY A 81 -7.02 1.01 1.47
N HIS A 82 -7.98 0.38 2.13
CA HIS A 82 -7.85 -0.94 2.77
C HIS A 82 -8.54 -1.97 1.90
N ARG A 83 -7.91 -3.12 1.71
CA ARG A 83 -8.52 -4.26 1.00
C ARG A 83 -9.31 -5.12 1.98
N TYR A 84 -10.45 -5.63 1.53
CA TYR A 84 -11.25 -6.61 2.27
C TYR A 84 -11.13 -8.03 1.70
N LYS A 85 -10.51 -8.15 0.53
CA LYS A 85 -10.22 -9.41 -0.15
C LYS A 85 -8.78 -9.38 -0.67
N PRO A 86 -8.09 -10.53 -0.70
CA PRO A 86 -6.78 -10.62 -1.34
C PRO A 86 -6.88 -10.19 -2.81
N PHE A 87 -5.84 -9.54 -3.32
CA PHE A 87 -5.69 -9.40 -4.75
C PHE A 87 -5.32 -10.76 -5.33
N ASN A 88 -6.13 -11.27 -6.25
CA ASN A 88 -5.80 -12.49 -6.99
C ASN A 88 -4.80 -12.11 -8.09
N HIS A 89 -3.54 -12.45 -7.85
CA HIS A 89 -2.49 -12.43 -8.87
C HIS A 89 -2.71 -13.67 -9.75
N ARG A 90 -3.14 -13.47 -10.99
CA ARG A 90 -2.99 -14.47 -12.04
C ARG A 90 -1.73 -14.16 -12.82
#